data_AF-A0A7G9CEU9-F1
#
_entry.id   AF-A0A7G9CEU9-F1
#
_cell.length_a   1.000
_cell.length_b   1.000
_cell.length_c   1.000
_cell.angle_alpha   90.00
_cell.angle_beta   90.00
_cell.angle_gamma   90.00
#
_symmetry.space_group_name_H-M   'P 1'
#
loop_
_entity.id
_entity.type
_entity.pdbx_description
1 polymer ?
#
loop_
_entity_poly.entity_id
_entity_poly.type
_entity_poly.pdbx_seq_one_letter_code
_entity_poly.pdbx_strand_id
1 'polypeptide(L)'
;MGSNIIELAKLGHERAAELKASCGAVDVRSVAQLISDLATQLEVQLVRGNALAAENAGLKSTCDDRRTFIMNGVQLGYIKVPTVETDPALETIRVAVSPQEPTPATDSFLAEVRAQGVERYAEQLKSEADRAEETGWEDAAKFLRSESEKVLAFAAQLRKGAVL
;
A
#
# COMPACT_ATOMS: atom_id res chain seq x y z
N MET A 1 -69.71 2.97 -3.16
CA MET A 1 -68.64 2.00 -2.86
C MET A 1 -67.51 1.96 -3.92
N GLY A 2 -67.52 2.80 -4.98
CA GLY A 2 -66.50 2.79 -6.04
C GLY A 2 -65.32 3.77 -5.89
N SER A 3 -65.37 4.72 -4.93
CA SER A 3 -64.36 5.80 -4.83
C SER A 3 -63.01 5.32 -4.28
N ASN A 4 -63.02 4.44 -3.26
CA ASN A 4 -61.78 3.98 -2.62
C ASN A 4 -60.92 3.10 -3.54
N ILE A 5 -61.53 2.32 -4.44
CA ILE A 5 -60.79 1.42 -5.33
C ILE A 5 -60.03 2.22 -6.40
N ILE A 6 -60.63 3.29 -6.91
CA ILE A 6 -60.01 4.17 -7.93
C ILE A 6 -58.85 4.96 -7.31
N GLU A 7 -59.02 5.50 -6.10
CA GLU A 7 -57.95 6.20 -5.40
C GLU A 7 -56.78 5.28 -5.04
N LEU A 8 -57.06 4.06 -4.57
CA LEU A 8 -56.02 3.07 -4.30
C LEU A 8 -55.26 2.65 -5.56
N ALA A 9 -55.94 2.51 -6.70
CA ALA A 9 -55.30 2.22 -7.98
C ALA A 9 -54.39 3.38 -8.43
N LYS A 10 -54.84 4.63 -8.29
CA LYS A 10 -54.05 5.82 -8.64
C LYS A 10 -52.80 5.94 -7.75
N LEU A 11 -52.97 5.75 -6.44
CA LEU A 11 -51.87 5.73 -5.48
C LEU A 11 -50.88 4.58 -5.78
N GLY A 12 -51.39 3.42 -6.20
CA GLY A 12 -50.58 2.30 -6.66
C GLY A 12 -49.76 2.63 -7.90
N HIS A 13 -50.34 3.31 -8.88
CA HIS A 13 -49.64 3.77 -10.08
C HIS A 13 -48.58 4.84 -9.78
N GLU A 14 -48.88 5.80 -8.91
CA GLU A 14 -47.93 6.83 -8.46
C GLU A 14 -46.75 6.17 -7.72
N ARG A 15 -47.00 5.23 -6.80
CA ARG A 15 -45.94 4.49 -6.10
C ARG A 15 -45.11 3.60 -7.03
N ALA A 16 -45.72 2.99 -8.03
CA ALA A 16 -44.99 2.20 -9.02
C ALA A 16 -44.13 3.10 -9.94
N ALA A 17 -44.59 4.30 -10.26
CA ALA A 17 -43.82 5.29 -11.01
C ALA A 17 -42.65 5.86 -10.19
N GLU A 18 -42.87 6.16 -8.92
CA GLU A 18 -41.82 6.55 -7.97
C GLU A 18 -40.78 5.44 -7.78
N LEU A 19 -41.21 4.19 -7.58
CA LEU A 19 -40.31 3.04 -7.47
C LEU A 19 -39.49 2.81 -8.74
N LYS A 20 -40.11 2.99 -9.92
CA LYS A 20 -39.43 2.93 -11.21
C LYS A 20 -38.45 4.08 -11.42
N ALA A 21 -38.74 5.27 -10.89
CA ALA A 21 -37.81 6.40 -10.90
C ALA A 21 -36.64 6.18 -9.92
N SER A 22 -36.91 5.64 -8.72
CA SER A 22 -35.88 5.39 -7.70
C SER A 22 -34.96 4.20 -8.03
N CYS A 23 -35.47 3.18 -8.73
CA CYS A 23 -34.68 2.03 -9.19
C CYS A 23 -34.21 2.16 -10.66
N GLY A 24 -34.72 3.13 -11.42
CA GLY A 24 -34.32 3.43 -12.80
C GLY A 24 -33.25 4.51 -12.94
N ALA A 25 -32.84 5.14 -11.83
CA ALA A 25 -31.89 6.27 -11.83
C ALA A 25 -30.41 5.85 -11.70
N VAL A 26 -30.11 4.60 -11.37
CA VAL A 26 -28.74 4.09 -11.27
C VAL A 26 -28.44 3.25 -12.51
N ASP A 27 -27.85 3.89 -13.52
CA ASP A 27 -27.31 3.18 -14.68
C ASP A 27 -26.12 2.32 -14.21
N VAL A 28 -26.25 1.00 -14.35
CA VAL A 28 -25.20 0.02 -14.03
C VAL A 28 -23.89 0.35 -14.77
N ARG A 29 -23.98 0.95 -15.97
CA ARG A 29 -22.79 1.43 -16.69
C ARG A 29 -22.12 2.60 -16.01
N SER A 30 -22.89 3.56 -15.47
CA SER A 30 -22.33 4.68 -14.69
C SER A 30 -21.67 4.20 -13.41
N VAL A 31 -22.24 3.19 -12.74
CA VAL A 31 -21.62 2.57 -11.56
C VAL A 31 -20.33 1.84 -11.95
N ALA A 32 -20.34 1.06 -13.03
CA ALA A 32 -19.15 0.38 -13.53
C ALA A 32 -18.04 1.37 -13.92
N GLN A 33 -18.39 2.49 -14.56
CA GLN A 33 -17.44 3.55 -14.89
C GLN A 33 -16.84 4.18 -13.63
N LEU A 34 -17.65 4.50 -12.62
CA LEU A 34 -17.17 5.04 -11.35
C LEU A 34 -16.23 4.07 -10.62
N ILE A 35 -16.54 2.77 -10.64
CA ILE A 35 -15.65 1.73 -10.09
C ILE A 35 -14.32 1.70 -10.85
N SER A 36 -14.37 1.76 -12.19
CA SER A 36 -13.15 1.80 -13.02
C SER A 36 -12.31 3.03 -12.73
N ASP A 37 -12.93 4.22 -12.67
CA ASP A 37 -12.25 5.47 -12.39
C ASP A 37 -11.61 5.46 -10.98
N LEU A 38 -12.33 4.93 -9.99
CA LEU A 38 -11.82 4.77 -8.62
C LEU A 38 -10.65 3.78 -8.57
N ALA A 39 -10.72 2.67 -9.29
CA ALA A 39 -9.63 1.69 -9.38
C ALA A 39 -8.36 2.34 -9.98
N THR A 40 -8.50 3.09 -11.08
CA THR A 40 -7.39 3.84 -11.67
C THR A 40 -6.83 4.89 -10.71
N GLN A 41 -7.68 5.63 -9.99
CA GLN A 41 -7.23 6.61 -9.01
C GLN A 41 -6.47 5.97 -7.85
N LEU A 42 -6.94 4.83 -7.34
CA LEU A 42 -6.24 4.07 -6.30
C LEU A 42 -4.87 3.58 -6.77
N GLU A 43 -4.77 3.09 -8.01
CA GLU A 43 -3.50 2.68 -8.60
C GLU A 43 -2.51 3.85 -8.71
N VAL A 44 -2.97 5.03 -9.15
CA VAL A 44 -2.15 6.25 -9.18
C VAL A 44 -1.66 6.64 -7.77
N GLN A 45 -2.52 6.56 -6.76
CA GLN A 45 -2.13 6.86 -5.37
C GLN A 45 -1.11 5.85 -4.84
N LEU A 46 -1.26 4.56 -5.18
CA LEU A 46 -0.31 3.52 -4.80
C LEU A 46 1.07 3.77 -5.43
N VAL A 47 1.13 4.08 -6.73
CA VAL A 47 2.38 4.40 -7.43
C VAL A 47 3.04 5.64 -6.81
N ARG A 48 2.27 6.69 -6.51
CA ARG A 48 2.79 7.90 -5.85
C ARG A 48 3.29 7.61 -4.43
N GLY A 49 2.57 6.79 -3.66
CA GLY A 49 2.98 6.35 -2.33
C GLY A 49 4.30 5.59 -2.37
N ASN A 50 4.46 4.68 -3.33
CA ASN A 50 5.70 3.92 -3.56
C ASN A 50 6.88 4.84 -3.88
N ALA A 51 6.69 5.82 -4.76
CA ALA A 51 7.73 6.78 -5.11
C ALA A 51 8.17 7.62 -3.90
N LEU A 52 7.21 8.14 -3.12
CA LEU A 52 7.51 8.92 -1.91
C LEU A 52 8.20 8.08 -0.83
N ALA A 53 7.82 6.81 -0.67
CA ALA A 53 8.48 5.92 0.28
C ALA A 53 9.92 5.60 -0.12
N ALA A 54 10.16 5.37 -1.42
CA ALA A 54 11.51 5.17 -1.95
C ALA A 54 12.38 6.43 -1.81
N GLU A 55 11.84 7.62 -2.11
CA GLU A 55 12.52 8.89 -1.93
C GLU A 55 12.87 9.13 -0.46
N ASN A 56 11.95 8.88 0.47
CA ASN A 56 12.20 8.96 1.91
C ASN A 56 13.30 8.00 2.37
N ALA A 57 13.34 6.76 1.85
CA ALA A 57 14.42 5.82 2.15
C ALA A 57 15.78 6.33 1.64
N GLY A 58 15.83 6.93 0.44
CA GLY A 58 17.03 7.55 -0.11
C GLY A 58 17.51 8.77 0.70
N LEU A 59 16.58 9.61 1.14
CA LEU A 59 16.88 10.75 2.01
C LEU A 59 17.48 10.29 3.35
N LYS A 60 16.89 9.26 3.97
CA LYS A 60 17.45 8.66 5.19
C LYS A 60 18.88 8.16 5.00
N SER A 61 19.13 7.40 3.94
CA SER A 61 20.48 6.90 3.62
C SER A 61 21.47 8.05 3.47
N THR A 62 21.08 9.11 2.77
CA THR A 62 21.92 10.29 2.58
C THR A 62 22.20 11.02 3.90
N CYS A 63 21.20 11.14 4.77
CA CYS A 63 21.36 11.69 6.12
C CYS A 63 22.31 10.86 6.96
N ASP A 64 22.22 9.53 6.92
CA ASP A 64 23.10 8.62 7.66
C ASP A 64 24.54 8.65 7.15
N ASP A 65 24.75 8.71 5.83
CA ASP A 65 26.07 8.88 5.22
C ASP A 65 26.69 10.22 5.65
N ARG A 66 25.89 11.29 5.63
CA ARG A 66 26.33 12.62 6.05
C ARG A 66 26.69 12.66 7.53
N ARG A 67 25.86 12.06 8.39
CA ARG A 67 26.10 11.92 9.83
C ARG A 67 27.42 11.20 10.09
N THR A 68 27.64 10.07 9.39
CA THR A 68 28.86 9.26 9.51
C THR A 68 30.09 10.06 9.08
N PHE A 69 30.00 10.78 7.96
CA PHE A 69 31.07 11.66 7.49
C PHE A 69 31.46 12.72 8.53
N ILE A 70 30.48 13.41 9.12
CA ILE A 70 30.71 14.45 10.13
C ILE A 70 31.31 13.87 11.41
N MET A 71 30.77 12.74 11.90
CA MET A 71 31.33 12.00 13.04
C MET A 71 32.81 11.66 12.83
N ASN A 72 33.16 11.12 11.67
CA ASN A 72 34.55 10.80 11.32
C ASN A 72 35.43 12.06 11.26
N GLY A 73 34.93 13.15 10.68
CA GLY A 73 35.64 14.43 10.63
C GLY A 73 35.93 15.01 12.02
N VAL A 74 34.98 14.89 12.95
CA VAL A 74 35.16 15.26 14.35
C VAL A 74 36.20 14.37 15.03
N GLN A 75 36.08 13.04 14.89
CA GLN A 75 36.96 12.09 15.56
C GLN A 75 38.40 12.15 15.06
N LEU A 76 38.62 12.43 13.78
CA LEU A 76 39.94 12.63 13.18
C LEU A 76 40.49 14.06 13.40
N GLY A 77 39.71 14.96 14.00
CA GLY A 77 40.12 16.32 14.33
C GLY A 77 40.12 17.31 13.16
N TYR A 78 39.56 16.92 12.00
CA TYR A 78 39.34 17.80 10.84
C TYR A 78 38.23 18.83 11.11
N ILE A 79 37.24 18.47 11.94
CA ILE A 79 36.20 19.37 12.41
C ILE A 79 36.50 19.71 13.87
N LYS A 80 36.76 20.98 14.16
CA LYS A 80 36.98 21.47 15.53
C LYS A 80 35.64 21.68 16.22
N VAL A 81 35.42 20.95 17.31
CA VAL A 81 34.26 21.12 18.17
C VAL A 81 34.52 22.28 19.13
N PRO A 82 33.69 23.32 19.16
CA PRO A 82 33.81 24.40 20.14
C PRO A 82 33.75 23.85 21.57
N THR A 83 34.52 24.46 22.48
CA THR A 83 34.51 24.11 23.91
C THR A 83 33.55 24.97 24.72
N VAL A 84 33.07 26.08 24.14
CA VAL A 84 32.13 26.99 24.78
C VAL A 84 30.71 26.49 24.50
N GLU A 85 29.96 26.13 25.54
CA GLU A 85 28.60 25.56 25.42
C GLU A 85 27.60 26.50 24.72
N THR A 86 27.82 27.82 24.76
CA THR A 86 26.94 28.81 24.13
C THR A 86 27.29 29.08 22.66
N ASP A 87 28.29 28.38 22.10
CA ASP A 87 28.69 28.56 20.71
C ASP A 87 27.63 27.98 19.74
N PRO A 88 27.07 28.78 18.81
CA PRO A 88 26.08 28.30 17.84
C PRO A 88 26.56 27.14 16.96
N ALA A 89 27.87 27.02 16.71
CA ALA A 89 28.44 25.93 15.93
C ALA A 89 28.41 24.59 16.68
N LEU A 90 28.42 24.62 18.03
CA LEU A 90 28.31 23.40 18.84
C LEU A 90 26.95 22.74 18.63
N GLU A 91 25.87 23.53 18.63
CA GLU A 91 24.52 23.01 18.41
C GLU A 91 24.34 22.47 16.98
N THR A 92 24.93 23.15 16.00
CA THR A 92 24.93 22.68 14.60
C THR A 92 25.59 21.30 14.47
N ILE A 93 26.73 21.09 15.14
CA ILE A 93 27.42 19.79 15.16
C ILE A 93 26.56 18.75 15.88
N ARG A 94 25.98 19.07 17.04
CA ARG A 94 25.10 18.17 17.80
C ARG A 94 23.92 17.67 16.96
N VAL A 95 23.22 18.57 16.29
CA VAL A 95 22.12 18.19 15.38
C VAL A 95 22.62 17.33 14.23
N ALA A 96 23.76 17.69 13.62
CA ALA A 96 24.29 16.97 12.48
C ALA A 96 24.79 15.55 12.79
N VAL A 97 25.20 15.28 14.03
CA VAL A 97 25.64 13.93 14.47
C VAL A 97 24.53 13.14 15.18
N SER A 98 23.39 13.77 15.43
CA SER A 98 22.26 13.14 16.12
C SER A 98 21.77 11.92 15.34
N PRO A 99 21.50 10.78 16.02
CA PRO A 99 20.84 9.65 15.41
C PRO A 99 19.52 10.08 14.76
N GLN A 100 19.24 9.56 13.57
CA GLN A 100 17.95 9.80 12.93
C GLN A 100 16.90 8.88 13.56
N GLU A 101 15.72 9.42 13.85
CA GLU A 101 14.61 8.62 14.37
C GLU A 101 14.09 7.66 13.29
N PRO A 102 13.65 6.44 13.66
CA PRO A 102 12.92 5.56 12.75
C PRO A 102 11.69 6.25 12.16
N THR A 103 11.20 5.78 11.01
CA THR A 103 9.91 6.26 10.46
C THR A 103 8.96 5.08 10.32
N PRO A 104 8.31 4.64 11.41
CA PRO A 104 7.57 3.38 11.44
C PRO A 104 6.48 3.29 10.36
N ALA A 105 5.83 4.41 10.03
CA ALA A 105 4.82 4.45 8.98
C ALA A 105 5.41 4.14 7.58
N THR A 106 6.53 4.77 7.21
CA THR A 106 7.22 4.49 5.96
C THR A 106 7.77 3.07 5.93
N ASP A 107 8.35 2.61 7.04
CA ASP A 107 8.94 1.28 7.14
C ASP A 107 7.86 0.19 7.02
N SER A 108 6.71 0.39 7.65
CA SER A 108 5.51 -0.45 7.52
C SER A 108 4.92 -0.42 6.11
N PHE A 109 4.87 0.76 5.48
CA PHE A 109 4.40 0.89 4.10
C PHE A 109 5.32 0.13 3.12
N LEU A 110 6.65 0.27 3.25
CA LEU A 110 7.60 -0.48 2.42
C LEU A 110 7.51 -1.99 2.64
N ALA A 111 7.26 -2.42 3.89
CA ALA A 111 7.02 -3.82 4.21
C ALA A 111 5.75 -4.36 3.52
N GLU A 112 4.67 -3.58 3.52
CA GLU A 112 3.42 -3.90 2.81
C GLU A 112 3.64 -4.00 1.30
N VAL A 113 4.33 -3.04 0.68
CA VAL A 113 4.62 -3.05 -0.77
C VAL A 113 5.44 -4.29 -1.15
N ARG A 114 6.45 -4.66 -0.34
CA ARG A 114 7.21 -5.89 -0.56
C ARG A 114 6.32 -7.13 -0.43
N ALA A 115 5.46 -7.18 0.57
CA ALA A 115 4.52 -8.29 0.76
C ALA A 115 3.57 -8.44 -0.44
N GLN A 116 3.01 -7.33 -0.95
CA GLN A 116 2.14 -7.34 -2.13
C GLN A 116 2.85 -7.87 -3.37
N GLY A 117 4.11 -7.50 -3.58
CA GLY A 117 4.92 -8.06 -4.67
C GLY A 117 5.08 -9.58 -4.59
N VAL A 118 5.31 -10.10 -3.38
CA VAL A 118 5.41 -11.54 -3.10
C VAL A 118 4.06 -12.24 -3.27
N GLU A 119 2.95 -11.60 -2.88
CA GLU A 119 1.60 -12.14 -3.06
C GLU A 119 1.23 -12.30 -4.54
N ARG A 120 1.59 -11.33 -5.39
CA ARG A 120 1.39 -11.47 -6.84
C ARG A 120 2.14 -12.66 -7.41
N TYR A 121 3.33 -12.98 -6.89
CA TYR A 121 4.04 -14.18 -7.29
C TYR A 121 3.34 -15.46 -6.80
N ALA A 122 2.80 -15.46 -5.58
CA ALA A 122 2.00 -16.58 -5.09
C ALA A 122 0.73 -16.82 -5.92
N GLU A 123 0.07 -15.75 -6.39
CA GLU A 123 -1.07 -15.85 -7.32
C GLU A 123 -0.66 -16.45 -8.65
N GLN A 124 0.49 -16.05 -9.20
CA GLN A 124 1.05 -16.65 -10.41
C GLN A 124 1.29 -18.15 -10.24
N LEU A 125 1.84 -18.58 -9.09
CA LEU A 125 2.04 -20.00 -8.79
C LEU A 125 0.72 -20.78 -8.75
N LYS A 126 -0.36 -20.19 -8.23
CA LYS A 126 -1.70 -20.81 -8.26
C LYS A 126 -2.21 -20.95 -9.68
N SER A 127 -2.09 -19.90 -10.50
CA SER A 127 -2.51 -19.96 -11.90
C SER A 127 -1.75 -21.04 -12.68
N GLU A 128 -0.45 -21.20 -12.44
CA GLU A 128 0.33 -22.27 -13.07
C GLU A 128 -0.04 -23.65 -12.52
N ALA A 129 -0.40 -23.76 -11.25
CA ALA A 129 -0.89 -25.01 -10.68
C ALA A 129 -2.20 -25.46 -11.33
N ASP A 130 -3.13 -24.53 -11.55
CA ASP A 130 -4.41 -24.83 -12.20
C ASP A 130 -4.20 -25.31 -13.64
N ARG A 131 -3.27 -24.69 -14.37
CA ARG A 131 -2.87 -25.14 -15.73
C ARG A 131 -2.21 -26.52 -15.72
N ALA A 132 -1.37 -26.81 -14.73
CA ALA A 132 -0.75 -28.13 -14.59
C ALA A 132 -1.81 -29.21 -14.34
N GLU A 133 -2.83 -28.90 -13.54
CA GLU A 133 -3.94 -29.82 -13.29
C GLU A 133 -4.79 -30.06 -14.54
N GLU A 134 -5.14 -29.00 -15.28
CA GLU A 134 -5.87 -29.10 -16.55
C GLU A 134 -5.13 -29.95 -17.61
N THR A 135 -3.80 -29.96 -17.56
CA THR A 135 -2.96 -30.74 -18.48
C THR A 135 -2.60 -32.14 -17.97
N GLY A 136 -3.13 -32.54 -16.80
CA GLY A 136 -2.94 -33.88 -16.21
C GLY A 136 -1.63 -34.06 -15.43
N TRP A 137 -0.93 -32.98 -15.09
CA TRP A 137 0.31 -32.98 -14.32
C TRP A 137 0.03 -32.77 -12.83
N GLU A 138 -0.72 -33.69 -12.21
CA GLU A 138 -1.22 -33.55 -10.84
C GLU A 138 -0.12 -33.31 -9.78
N ASP A 139 1.02 -33.98 -9.90
CA ASP A 139 2.13 -33.81 -8.94
C ASP A 139 2.78 -32.43 -9.05
N ALA A 140 2.89 -31.90 -10.27
CA ALA A 140 3.37 -30.52 -10.48
C ALA A 140 2.36 -29.50 -9.93
N ALA A 141 1.06 -29.73 -10.13
CA ALA A 141 0.01 -28.89 -9.56
C ALA A 141 0.06 -28.85 -8.03
N LYS A 142 0.20 -30.02 -7.37
CA LYS A 142 0.36 -30.12 -5.90
C LYS A 142 1.61 -29.38 -5.42
N PHE A 143 2.74 -29.54 -6.11
CA PHE A 143 3.97 -28.82 -5.80
C PHE A 143 3.80 -27.31 -5.87
N LEU A 144 3.27 -26.79 -6.98
CA LEU A 144 3.06 -25.36 -7.20
C LEU A 144 2.12 -24.73 -6.17
N ARG A 145 1.05 -25.45 -5.77
CA ARG A 145 0.16 -25.01 -4.67
C ARG A 145 0.90 -24.93 -3.34
N SER A 146 1.70 -25.94 -3.00
CA SER A 146 2.50 -25.92 -1.78
C SER A 146 3.50 -24.76 -1.78
N GLU A 147 4.16 -24.49 -2.91
CA GLU A 147 5.06 -23.34 -3.01
C GLU A 147 4.31 -22.01 -2.88
N SER A 148 3.12 -21.87 -3.50
CA SER A 148 2.28 -20.68 -3.32
C SER A 148 1.96 -20.41 -1.85
N GLU A 149 1.61 -21.44 -1.08
CA GLU A 149 1.33 -21.30 0.36
C GLU A 149 2.56 -20.84 1.15
N LYS A 150 3.75 -21.37 0.85
CA LYS A 150 5.01 -20.92 1.48
C LYS A 150 5.33 -19.48 1.15
N VAL A 151 5.13 -19.07 -0.11
CA VAL A 151 5.32 -17.70 -0.57
C VAL A 151 4.35 -16.75 0.12
N LEU A 152 3.08 -17.13 0.32
CA LEU A 152 2.11 -16.35 1.09
C LEU A 152 2.50 -16.23 2.56
N ALA A 153 3.00 -17.31 3.17
CA ALA A 153 3.51 -17.27 4.54
C ALA A 153 4.70 -16.30 4.68
N PHE A 154 5.58 -16.27 3.70
CA PHE A 154 6.69 -15.31 3.63
C PHE A 154 6.20 -13.87 3.46
N ALA A 155 5.22 -13.60 2.59
CA ALA A 155 4.59 -12.28 2.48
C ALA A 155 4.01 -11.79 3.82
N ALA A 156 3.36 -12.69 4.57
CA ALA A 156 2.83 -12.37 5.90
C ALA A 156 3.94 -12.06 6.93
N GLN A 157 5.13 -12.65 6.80
CA GLN A 157 6.29 -12.32 7.62
C GLN A 157 6.83 -10.93 7.28
N LEU A 158 6.91 -10.58 5.99
CA LEU A 158 7.35 -9.25 5.55
C LEU A 158 6.48 -8.15 6.17
N ARG A 159 5.15 -8.30 6.19
CA ARG A 159 4.24 -7.34 6.84
C ARG A 159 4.48 -7.11 8.32
N LYS A 160 4.97 -8.13 9.04
CA LYS A 160 5.29 -8.03 10.47
C LYS A 160 6.62 -7.31 10.71
N GLY A 161 7.30 -6.85 9.66
CA GLY A 161 8.62 -6.23 9.76
C GLY A 161 9.73 -7.24 10.03
N ALA A 162 9.53 -8.52 9.71
CA ALA A 162 10.61 -9.50 9.80
C ALA A 162 11.76 -9.10 8.88
N VAL A 163 12.97 -9.02 9.44
CA VAL A 163 14.21 -8.75 8.69
C VAL A 163 14.60 -10.03 7.95
N LEU A 164 14.97 -9.88 6.67
CA LEU A 164 15.51 -10.96 5.84
C LEU A 164 16.92 -11.37 6.27
#